data_AF-A0A5A7VI79-F1
#
_entry.id   AF-A0A5A7VI79-F1
#
_cell.length_a   1.000
_cell.length_b   1.000
_cell.length_c   1.000
_cell.angle_alpha   90.00
_cell.angle_beta   90.00
_cell.angle_gamma   90.00
#
_symmetry.space_group_name_H-M   'P 1'
#
loop_
_entity.id
_entity.type
_entity.pdbx_description
1 polymer ?
#
loop_
_entity_poly.entity_id
_entity_poly.type
_entity_poly.pdbx_seq_one_letter_code
_entity_poly.pdbx_strand_id
1 'polypeptide(L)'
;MTDLGEADVILGIKITRTKNGISLDQSHYIKKILKKYNYFESKPACTPYDSSVKLFKNTGDSVNQSEYASIIGSLRYATYCIRPDIVYAVGLVCRFTSRPSLKHLNAIERVMRYLKKTQNLGLHYNRFPTVLEGYNDADWNSL
;
A
#
# COMPACT_ATOMS: atom_id res chain seq x y z
N MET A 1 -17.74 -18.82 -25.75
CA MET A 1 -16.85 -18.29 -24.70
C MET A 1 -16.02 -19.46 -24.22
N THR A 2 -14.70 -19.41 -24.40
CA THR A 2 -13.80 -20.54 -24.12
C THR A 2 -13.34 -20.43 -22.68
N ASP A 3 -13.44 -21.53 -21.92
CA ASP A 3 -12.88 -21.61 -20.58
C ASP A 3 -11.35 -21.67 -20.67
N LEU A 4 -10.67 -20.73 -20.01
CA LEU A 4 -9.20 -20.64 -19.95
C LEU A 4 -8.64 -21.38 -18.73
N GLY A 5 -9.50 -22.04 -17.94
CA GLY A 5 -9.12 -22.72 -16.72
C GLY A 5 -8.96 -21.76 -15.54
N GLU A 6 -8.33 -22.25 -14.47
CA GLU A 6 -8.11 -21.47 -13.25
C GLU A 6 -7.11 -20.33 -13.48
N ALA A 7 -7.46 -19.14 -12.99
CA ALA A 7 -6.60 -17.97 -13.18
C ALA A 7 -5.40 -17.97 -12.21
N ASP A 8 -4.19 -17.94 -12.76
CA ASP A 8 -2.93 -17.78 -12.00
C ASP A 8 -2.56 -16.31 -11.76
N VAL A 9 -3.02 -15.40 -12.62
CA VAL A 9 -2.79 -13.96 -12.50
C VAL A 9 -4.04 -13.20 -12.90
N ILE A 10 -4.50 -12.28 -12.04
CA ILE A 10 -5.62 -11.37 -12.33
C ILE A 10 -5.18 -9.95 -12.01
N LEU A 11 -5.24 -9.05 -12.98
CA LEU A 11 -4.89 -7.62 -12.81
C LEU A 11 -3.49 -7.39 -12.16
N GLY A 12 -2.54 -8.30 -12.39
CA GLY A 12 -1.20 -8.20 -11.78
C GLY A 12 -1.11 -8.65 -10.31
N ILE A 13 -2.17 -9.31 -9.81
CA ILE A 13 -2.14 -10.14 -8.60
C ILE A 13 -1.81 -11.55 -9.02
N LYS A 14 -0.74 -12.12 -8.47
CA LYS A 14 -0.44 -13.54 -8.61
C LYS A 14 -1.27 -14.33 -7.60
N ILE A 15 -1.95 -15.36 -8.08
CA ILE A 15 -2.77 -16.27 -7.27
C ILE A 15 -2.03 -17.60 -7.20
N THR A 16 -1.83 -18.11 -6.00
CA THR A 16 -1.23 -19.44 -5.79
C THR A 16 -2.19 -20.26 -4.95
N ARG A 17 -2.73 -21.32 -5.56
CA ARG A 17 -3.66 -22.24 -4.90
C ARG A 17 -2.89 -23.45 -4.39
N THR A 18 -3.17 -23.84 -3.16
CA THR A 18 -2.65 -25.06 -2.54
C THR A 18 -3.82 -25.84 -1.96
N LYS A 19 -3.59 -27.10 -1.57
CA LYS A 19 -4.61 -27.90 -0.86
C LYS A 19 -5.10 -27.23 0.43
N ASN A 20 -4.27 -26.36 1.02
CA ASN A 20 -4.50 -25.75 2.33
C ASN A 20 -5.12 -24.35 2.25
N GLY A 21 -5.15 -23.72 1.06
CA GLY A 21 -5.58 -22.33 0.95
C GLY A 21 -5.17 -21.61 -0.34
N ILE A 22 -5.45 -20.32 -0.39
CA ILE A 22 -5.16 -19.42 -1.51
C ILE A 22 -4.22 -18.32 -1.04
N SER A 23 -3.14 -18.07 -1.79
CA SER A 23 -2.21 -16.98 -1.54
C SER A 23 -2.32 -15.94 -2.66
N LEU A 24 -2.37 -14.67 -2.29
CA LEU A 24 -2.39 -13.53 -3.20
C LEU A 24 -1.11 -12.72 -3.03
N ASP A 25 -0.36 -12.54 -4.11
CA ASP A 25 0.89 -11.77 -4.14
C ASP A 25 0.80 -10.59 -5.10
N GLN A 26 1.33 -9.44 -4.68
CA GLN A 26 1.39 -8.22 -5.48
C GLN A 26 2.82 -7.71 -5.69
N SER A 27 3.84 -8.51 -5.36
CA SER A 27 5.24 -8.08 -5.32
C SER A 27 5.72 -7.47 -6.63
N HIS A 28 5.29 -8.03 -7.76
CA HIS A 28 5.61 -7.52 -9.09
C HIS A 28 5.04 -6.11 -9.33
N TYR A 29 3.79 -5.87 -8.91
CA TYR A 29 3.17 -4.54 -9.01
C TYR A 29 3.89 -3.53 -8.10
N ILE A 30 4.19 -3.91 -6.85
CA ILE A 30 4.91 -3.05 -5.91
C ILE A 30 6.28 -2.66 -6.49
N LYS A 31 7.04 -3.63 -7.00
CA LYS A 31 8.31 -3.37 -7.67
C LYS A 31 8.18 -2.43 -8.88
N LYS A 32 7.12 -2.59 -9.68
CA LYS A 32 6.82 -1.72 -10.82
C LYS A 32 6.58 -0.27 -10.39
N ILE A 33 5.76 -0.03 -9.37
CA ILE A 33 5.47 1.35 -8.91
C ILE A 33 6.67 1.98 -8.21
N LEU A 34 7.45 1.21 -7.45
CA LEU A 34 8.69 1.70 -6.84
C LEU A 34 9.69 2.16 -7.90
N LYS A 35 9.84 1.43 -9.00
CA LYS A 35 10.69 1.84 -10.11
C LYS A 35 10.13 3.06 -10.84
N LYS A 36 8.82 3.07 -11.14
CA LYS A 36 8.15 4.16 -11.85
C LYS A 36 8.37 5.53 -11.19
N TYR A 37 8.34 5.57 -9.86
CA TYR A 37 8.46 6.81 -9.08
C TYR A 37 9.82 6.95 -8.38
N ASN A 38 10.84 6.21 -8.83
CA ASN A 38 12.22 6.30 -8.33
C ASN A 38 12.43 5.99 -6.83
N TYR A 39 11.56 5.18 -6.23
CA TYR A 39 11.66 4.72 -4.84
C TYR A 39 12.31 3.33 -4.68
N PHE A 40 12.68 2.66 -5.77
CA PHE A 40 13.24 1.31 -5.73
C PHE A 40 14.58 1.24 -4.97
N GLU A 41 15.42 2.27 -5.06
CA GLU A 41 16.71 2.35 -4.37
C GLU A 41 16.65 3.10 -3.02
N SER A 42 15.50 3.67 -2.65
CA SER A 42 15.36 4.44 -1.40
C SER A 42 15.60 3.60 -0.15
N LYS A 43 16.03 4.21 0.96
CA LYS A 43 16.17 3.50 2.23
C LYS A 43 14.79 2.99 2.69
N PRO A 44 14.66 1.74 3.18
CA PRO A 44 13.36 1.24 3.65
C PRO A 44 12.85 2.03 4.87
N ALA A 45 11.53 1.96 5.11
CA ALA A 45 10.89 2.47 6.33
C ALA A 45 10.19 1.31 7.07
N CYS A 46 10.15 1.36 8.40
CA CYS A 46 9.55 0.30 9.21
C CYS A 46 8.02 0.43 9.35
N THR A 47 7.48 1.63 9.20
CA THR A 47 6.04 1.89 9.30
C THR A 47 5.55 2.70 8.09
N PRO A 48 4.30 2.51 7.66
CA PRO A 48 3.74 3.25 6.51
C PRO A 48 3.46 4.73 6.84
N TYR A 49 3.29 5.05 8.12
CA TYR A 49 3.03 6.40 8.60
C TYR A 49 3.81 6.69 9.87
N ASP A 50 4.09 7.96 10.13
CA ASP A 50 4.73 8.45 11.35
C ASP A 50 3.65 9.14 12.19
N SER A 51 3.29 8.56 13.33
CA SER A 51 2.21 9.06 14.19
C SER A 51 2.51 10.44 14.80
N SER A 52 3.78 10.84 14.87
CA SER A 52 4.17 12.18 15.31
C SER A 52 3.87 13.27 14.27
N VAL A 53 3.73 12.88 13.00
CA VAL A 53 3.47 13.81 11.90
C VAL A 53 1.97 14.06 11.80
N LYS A 54 1.59 15.35 11.81
CA LYS A 54 0.22 15.79 11.52
C LYS A 54 0.18 16.49 10.17
N LEU A 55 -0.72 16.04 9.29
CA LEU A 55 -0.94 16.64 7.98
C LEU A 55 -2.12 17.61 8.03
N PHE A 56 -1.95 18.79 7.42
CA PHE A 56 -2.93 19.87 7.42
C PHE A 56 -3.16 20.39 6.01
N LYS A 57 -4.29 21.06 5.79
CA LYS A 57 -4.58 21.70 4.49
C LYS A 57 -3.44 22.64 4.11
N ASN A 58 -2.94 22.51 2.88
CA ASN A 58 -1.85 23.35 2.40
C ASN A 58 -2.37 24.77 2.09
N THR A 59 -1.70 25.78 2.64
CA THR A 59 -1.93 27.20 2.33
C THR A 59 -0.77 27.82 1.53
N GLY A 60 0.40 27.17 1.51
CA GLY A 60 1.59 27.63 0.79
C GLY A 60 1.70 27.02 -0.60
N ASP A 61 2.93 26.95 -1.11
CA ASP A 61 3.23 26.43 -2.44
C ASP A 61 2.81 24.97 -2.60
N SER A 62 2.28 24.66 -3.78
CA SER A 62 1.86 23.31 -4.13
C SER A 62 3.00 22.58 -4.84
N VAL A 63 3.17 21.30 -4.53
CA VAL A 63 3.96 20.40 -5.39
C VAL A 63 3.15 20.03 -6.64
N ASN A 64 3.78 19.31 -7.58
CA ASN A 64 3.13 18.86 -8.81
C ASN A 64 1.91 17.98 -8.50
N GLN A 65 0.72 18.54 -8.75
CA GLN A 65 -0.55 17.90 -8.44
C GLN A 65 -0.76 16.61 -9.25
N SER A 66 -0.41 16.61 -10.53
CA SER A 66 -0.60 15.48 -11.44
C SER A 66 0.27 14.29 -11.04
N GLU A 67 1.51 14.55 -10.68
CA GLU A 67 2.43 13.52 -10.18
C GLU A 67 1.94 12.96 -8.84
N TYR A 68 1.54 13.83 -7.92
CA TYR A 68 0.98 13.45 -6.63
C TYR A 68 -0.26 12.55 -6.77
N ALA A 69 -1.21 12.94 -7.64
CA ALA A 69 -2.42 12.17 -7.93
C ALA A 69 -2.09 10.82 -8.59
N SER A 70 -1.10 10.79 -9.50
CA SER A 70 -0.62 9.57 -10.16
C SER A 70 -0.06 8.56 -9.15
N ILE A 71 0.74 9.03 -8.20
CA ILE A 71 1.27 8.17 -7.13
C ILE A 71 0.15 7.62 -6.27
N ILE A 72 -0.79 8.49 -5.84
CA ILE A 72 -1.94 8.07 -5.04
C ILE A 72 -2.78 7.01 -5.76
N GLY A 73 -3.05 7.17 -7.06
CA GLY A 73 -3.79 6.19 -7.84
C GLY A 73 -3.13 4.82 -7.81
N SER A 74 -1.80 4.80 -7.91
CA SER A 74 -1.00 3.57 -7.86
C SER A 74 -1.01 2.93 -6.46
N LEU A 75 -0.90 3.74 -5.41
CA LEU A 75 -0.99 3.28 -4.02
C LEU A 75 -2.38 2.74 -3.68
N ARG A 76 -3.45 3.43 -4.13
CA ARG A 76 -4.83 2.98 -3.94
C ARG A 76 -5.07 1.60 -4.54
N TYR A 77 -4.55 1.34 -5.74
CA TYR A 77 -4.65 0.02 -6.35
C TYR A 77 -3.99 -1.06 -5.47
N ALA A 78 -2.79 -0.81 -4.94
CA ALA A 78 -2.15 -1.73 -4.00
C ALA A 78 -3.03 -1.97 -2.75
N THR A 79 -3.62 -0.91 -2.20
CA THR A 79 -4.47 -0.99 -0.99
C THR A 79 -5.74 -1.81 -1.22
N TYR A 80 -6.41 -1.63 -2.37
CA TYR A 80 -7.66 -2.32 -2.67
C TYR A 80 -7.47 -3.81 -2.93
N CYS A 81 -6.29 -4.20 -3.41
CA CYS A 81 -6.03 -5.59 -3.76
C CYS A 81 -5.53 -6.40 -2.55
N ILE A 82 -4.36 -6.06 -2.01
CA ILE A 82 -3.59 -6.98 -1.14
C ILE A 82 -2.92 -6.26 0.05
N ARG A 83 -2.91 -4.93 0.07
CA ARG A 83 -2.14 -4.14 1.05
C ARG A 83 -3.04 -3.36 2.04
N PRO A 84 -3.80 -4.05 2.91
CA PRO A 84 -4.62 -3.40 3.93
C PRO A 84 -3.79 -2.63 4.95
N ASP A 85 -2.55 -3.06 5.17
CA ASP A 85 -1.57 -2.50 6.10
C ASP A 85 -1.18 -1.04 5.81
N ILE A 86 -1.39 -0.55 4.58
CA ILE A 86 -1.13 0.86 4.21
C ILE A 86 -2.40 1.69 4.01
N VAL A 87 -3.59 1.11 4.16
CA VAL A 87 -4.88 1.76 3.86
C VAL A 87 -5.04 3.09 4.61
N TYR A 88 -4.71 3.11 5.89
CA TYR A 88 -4.81 4.33 6.71
C TYR A 88 -3.93 5.46 6.15
N ALA A 89 -2.65 5.17 5.91
CA ALA A 89 -1.68 6.15 5.44
C ALA A 89 -2.08 6.71 4.06
N VAL A 90 -2.48 5.82 3.14
CA VAL A 90 -2.95 6.19 1.80
C VAL A 90 -4.23 7.02 1.89
N GLY A 91 -5.21 6.59 2.70
CA GLY A 91 -6.47 7.31 2.91
C GLY A 91 -6.26 8.73 3.44
N LEU A 92 -5.25 8.94 4.30
CA LEU A 92 -4.91 10.25 4.83
C LEU A 92 -4.32 11.17 3.73
N VAL A 93 -3.32 10.70 2.98
CA VAL A 93 -2.67 11.52 1.94
C VAL A 93 -3.61 11.83 0.77
N CYS A 94 -4.57 10.94 0.47
CA CYS A 94 -5.59 11.16 -0.55
C CYS A 94 -6.38 12.46 -0.38
N ARG A 95 -6.56 12.94 0.86
CA ARG A 95 -7.34 14.15 1.19
C ARG A 95 -6.73 15.43 0.64
N PHE A 96 -5.43 15.41 0.31
CA PHE A 96 -4.68 16.61 -0.08
C PHE A 96 -4.38 16.69 -1.58
N THR A 97 -5.03 15.86 -2.39
CA THR A 97 -4.80 15.75 -3.85
C THR A 97 -5.08 17.06 -4.61
N SER A 98 -5.94 17.95 -4.10
CA SER A 98 -6.25 19.23 -4.75
C SER A 98 -5.12 20.26 -4.66
N ARG A 99 -4.36 20.26 -3.56
CA ARG A 99 -3.24 21.18 -3.33
C ARG A 99 -2.19 20.53 -2.41
N PRO A 100 -1.40 19.57 -2.93
CA PRO A 100 -0.42 18.85 -2.12
C PRO A 100 0.75 19.76 -1.71
N SER A 101 1.31 19.54 -0.52
CA SER A 101 2.48 20.25 -0.02
C SER A 101 3.68 19.30 -0.01
N LEU A 102 4.88 19.82 0.23
CA LEU A 102 6.06 18.98 0.43
C LEU A 102 5.88 18.01 1.61
N LYS A 103 5.20 18.41 2.68
CA LYS A 103 4.87 17.52 3.81
C LYS A 103 3.98 16.35 3.39
N HIS A 104 3.02 16.60 2.48
CA HIS A 104 2.17 15.56 1.92
C HIS A 104 2.95 14.60 1.04
N LEU A 105 3.92 15.11 0.25
CA LEU A 105 4.80 14.27 -0.57
C LEU A 105 5.74 13.41 0.28
N ASN A 106 6.30 13.96 1.36
CA ASN A 106 7.14 13.21 2.30
C ASN A 106 6.37 12.05 2.97
N ALA A 107 5.08 12.25 3.25
CA ALA A 107 4.22 11.18 3.75
C ALA A 107 4.03 10.05 2.72
N ILE A 108 3.86 10.39 1.44
CA ILE A 108 3.82 9.41 0.33
C ILE A 108 5.16 8.68 0.20
N GLU A 109 6.28 9.40 0.27
CA GLU A 109 7.62 8.79 0.23
C GLU A 109 7.76 7.75 1.34
N ARG A 110 7.30 8.03 2.57
CA ARG A 110 7.34 7.05 3.65
C ARG A 110 6.56 5.78 3.31
N VAL A 111 5.37 5.90 2.72
CA VAL A 111 4.58 4.75 2.25
C VAL A 111 5.36 3.94 1.21
N MET A 112 5.98 4.60 0.23
CA MET A 112 6.81 3.92 -0.78
C MET A 112 8.01 3.19 -0.17
N ARG A 113 8.71 3.83 0.77
CA ARG A 113 9.83 3.23 1.50
C ARG A 113 9.39 2.04 2.36
N TYR A 114 8.19 2.10 2.93
CA TYR A 114 7.60 0.97 3.64
C TYR A 114 7.24 -0.18 2.69
N LEU A 115 6.61 0.13 1.55
CA LEU A 115 6.33 -0.83 0.48
C LEU A 115 7.60 -1.52 -0.02
N LYS A 116 8.73 -0.82 -0.13
CA LYS A 116 10.03 -1.42 -0.47
C LYS A 116 10.44 -2.49 0.55
N LYS A 117 10.33 -2.20 1.85
CA LYS A 117 10.65 -3.15 2.93
C LYS A 117 9.73 -4.39 2.87
N THR A 118 8.48 -4.18 2.52
CA THR A 118 7.38 -5.16 2.60
C THR A 118 6.92 -5.65 1.24
N GLN A 119 7.77 -5.54 0.21
CA GLN A 119 7.38 -5.81 -1.18
C GLN A 119 6.95 -7.26 -1.43
N ASN A 120 7.41 -8.19 -0.61
CA ASN A 120 7.10 -9.62 -0.72
C ASN A 120 5.96 -10.06 0.23
N LEU A 121 5.28 -9.12 0.90
CA LEU A 121 4.10 -9.47 1.69
C LEU A 121 2.92 -9.79 0.75
N GLY A 122 2.22 -10.87 1.08
CA GLY A 122 1.00 -11.32 0.41
C GLY A 122 -0.07 -11.69 1.43
N LEU A 123 -1.30 -11.90 0.94
CA LEU A 123 -2.41 -12.39 1.76
C LEU A 123 -2.53 -13.90 1.60
N HIS A 124 -2.63 -14.61 2.73
CA HIS A 124 -2.80 -16.06 2.76
C HIS A 124 -4.15 -16.40 3.40
N TYR A 125 -5.05 -16.96 2.59
CA TYR A 125 -6.36 -17.45 3.03
C TYR A 125 -6.28 -18.95 3.25
N ASN A 126 -6.26 -19.36 4.51
CA ASN A 126 -6.29 -20.77 4.88
C ASN A 126 -7.73 -21.30 4.82
N ARG A 127 -7.87 -22.60 4.55
CA ARG A 127 -9.19 -23.26 4.53
C ARG A 127 -9.81 -23.36 5.93
N PHE A 128 -8.98 -23.47 6.97
CA PHE A 128 -9.42 -23.66 8.35
C PHE A 128 -8.55 -22.83 9.32
N PRO A 129 -9.11 -22.37 10.46
CA PRO A 129 -10.55 -22.45 10.82
C PRO A 129 -11.40 -21.51 9.95
N THR A 130 -12.70 -21.78 9.83
CA THR A 130 -13.68 -20.93 9.10
C THR A 130 -13.92 -19.58 9.79
N VAL A 131 -13.32 -19.37 10.96
CA VAL A 131 -13.47 -18.15 11.77
C VAL A 131 -12.29 -17.23 11.48
N LEU A 132 -12.58 -15.97 11.18
CA LEU A 132 -11.56 -14.93 11.03
C LEU A 132 -11.05 -14.53 12.42
N GLU A 133 -9.78 -14.80 12.69
CA GLU A 133 -9.11 -14.35 13.91
C GLU A 133 -8.36 -13.05 13.66
N GLY A 134 -8.59 -12.04 14.51
CA GLY A 134 -7.91 -10.75 14.45
C GLY A 134 -7.17 -10.50 15.76
N TYR A 135 -5.89 -10.17 15.65
CA TYR A 135 -5.05 -9.77 16.78
C TYR A 135 -4.85 -8.25 16.69
N ASN A 136 -5.08 -7.54 17.80
CA ASN A 136 -4.82 -6.12 17.90
C ASN A 136 -3.92 -5.86 19.09
N ASP A 137 -2.77 -5.24 18.84
CA ASP A 137 -1.83 -4.81 19.87
C ASP A 137 -2.06 -3.32 20.12
N ALA A 138 -2.98 -3.01 21.04
CA ALA A 138 -3.30 -1.64 21.44
C ALA A 138 -2.63 -1.33 22.77
N ASP A 139 -1.43 -0.75 22.71
CA ASP A 139 -0.79 -0.16 23.87
C ASP A 139 -1.18 1.32 24.02
N TRP A 140 -1.87 1.65 25.11
CA TRP A 140 -2.16 3.02 25.51
C TRP A 140 -1.02 3.56 26.39
N ASN A 141 0.00 4.14 25.78
CA ASN A 141 0.90 5.07 26.46
C ASN A 141 0.70 6.46 25.86
N SER A 142 -0.19 7.23 26.50
CA SER A 142 -0.25 8.68 26.35
C SER A 142 0.89 9.28 27.17
N LEU A 143 1.84 9.93 26.50
CA LEU A 143 2.78 10.87 27.10
C LEU A 143 2.34 12.29 26.75
#